data_AF-A0A8I1RQS9-F1
#
_entry.id   AF-A0A8I1RQS9-F1
#
_cell.length_a   1.000
_cell.length_b   1.000
_cell.length_c   1.000
_cell.angle_alpha   90.00
_cell.angle_beta   90.00
_cell.angle_gamma   90.00
#
_symmetry.space_group_name_H-M   'P 1'
#
loop_
_entity.id
_entity.type
_entity.pdbx_description
1 polymer ?
#
loop_
_entity_poly.entity_id
_entity_poly.type
_entity_poly.pdbx_seq_one_letter_code
_entity_poly.pdbx_strand_id
1 'polypeptide(L)' 'MANHSEVAYTTADGNDYAAHEATYEGFLALTKYGTIAVIAILALMAIFLL' A
#
# COMPACT_ATOMS: atom_id res chain seq x y z
N MET A 1 2.94 -37.38 12.36
CA MET A 1 2.58 -36.12 11.69
C MET A 1 2.02 -35.18 12.74
N ALA A 2 2.60 -33.99 12.91
CA ALA A 2 2.07 -32.98 13.82
C ALA A 2 0.68 -32.53 13.34
N ASN A 3 -0.26 -32.39 14.27
CA ASN A 3 -1.58 -31.81 14.02
C ASN A 3 -1.39 -30.38 13.50
N HIS A 4 -1.49 -30.17 12.18
CA HIS A 4 -1.68 -28.82 11.66
C HIS A 4 -3.10 -28.40 12.02
N SER A 5 -3.19 -27.47 12.98
CA SER A 5 -4.43 -26.75 13.27
C SER A 5 -5.00 -26.19 11.98
N GLU A 6 -6.30 -26.36 11.81
CA GLU A 6 -7.11 -25.70 10.80
C GLU A 6 -6.69 -24.22 10.70
N VAL A 7 -6.35 -23.74 9.50
CA VAL A 7 -5.98 -22.35 9.28
C VAL A 7 -7.25 -21.54 9.46
N ALA A 8 -7.49 -21.11 10.69
CA ALA A 8 -8.57 -20.19 11.02
C ALA A 8 -8.25 -18.86 10.33
N TYR A 9 -8.98 -18.53 9.27
CA TYR A 9 -9.02 -17.18 8.67
C TYR A 9 -9.79 -16.24 9.61
N THR A 10 -9.35 -16.14 10.84
CA THR A 10 -9.87 -15.19 11.83
C THR A 10 -8.92 -14.02 11.90
N THR A 11 -9.46 -12.80 12.05
CA THR A 11 -8.71 -11.65 12.56
C THR A 11 -7.88 -12.14 13.74
N ALA A 12 -6.55 -12.14 13.64
CA ALA A 12 -5.70 -12.53 14.75
C ALA A 12 -6.13 -11.72 15.98
N ASP A 13 -6.28 -12.36 17.14
CA ASP A 13 -6.67 -11.66 18.36
C ASP A 13 -5.76 -10.44 18.57
N GLY A 14 -6.37 -9.25 18.63
CA GLY A 14 -5.65 -7.97 18.73
C GLY A 14 -5.35 -7.25 17.41
N ASN A 15 -5.77 -7.76 16.25
CA ASN A 15 -5.67 -7.01 14.99
C ASN A 15 -6.77 -5.93 14.91
N ASP A 16 -6.36 -4.67 15.09
CA ASP A 16 -7.21 -3.51 14.85
C ASP A 16 -7.40 -3.30 13.35
N TYR A 17 -8.48 -3.88 12.82
CA TYR A 17 -8.80 -3.85 11.40
C TYR A 17 -9.01 -2.43 10.86
N ALA A 18 -9.57 -1.52 11.68
CA ALA A 18 -9.79 -0.15 11.26
C ALA A 18 -8.47 0.60 11.08
N ALA A 19 -7.50 0.41 11.99
CA ALA A 19 -6.17 0.98 11.85
C ALA A 19 -5.40 0.39 10.65
N HIS A 20 -5.56 -0.91 10.40
CA HIS A 20 -4.97 -1.58 9.24
C HIS A 20 -5.52 -1.03 7.92
N GLU A 21 -6.84 -0.89 7.81
CA GLU A 21 -7.52 -0.33 6.63
C GLU A 21 -7.09 1.12 6.36
N ALA A 22 -7.07 1.97 7.39
CA ALA A 22 -6.62 3.36 7.24
C ALA A 22 -5.18 3.47 6.71
N THR A 23 -4.29 2.58 7.18
CA THR A 23 -2.90 2.53 6.70
C THR A 23 -2.83 2.07 5.24
N TYR A 24 -3.65 1.09 4.86
CA TYR A 24 -3.73 0.60 3.49
C TYR A 24 -4.24 1.67 2.53
N GLU A 25 -5.29 2.41 2.89
CA GLU A 25 -5.79 3.54 2.10
C GLU A 25 -4.73 4.65 1.97
N GLY A 26 -4.03 4.95 3.05
CA GLY A 26 -2.90 5.89 3.04
C GLY A 26 -1.78 5.45 2.09
N PHE A 27 -1.42 4.17 2.11
CA PHE A 27 -0.46 3.58 1.19
C PHE A 27 -0.91 3.72 -0.27
N LEU A 28 -2.17 3.39 -0.58
CA LEU A 28 -2.72 3.54 -1.93
C LEU A 28 -2.66 4.99 -2.42
N ALA A 29 -3.04 5.95 -1.57
CA ALA A 29 -2.97 7.37 -1.90
C ALA A 29 -1.52 7.82 -2.15
N LEU A 30 -0.60 7.45 -1.27
CA LEU A 30 0.83 7.76 -1.39
C LEU A 30 1.41 7.22 -2.70
N THR A 31 1.17 5.95 -3.02
CA THR A 31 1.68 5.34 -4.25
C THR A 31 1.06 6.00 -5.47
N LYS A 32 -0.26 6.20 -5.51
CA LYS A 32 -0.94 6.81 -6.66
C LYS A 32 -0.40 8.21 -6.95
N TYR A 33 -0.42 9.09 -5.96
CA TYR A 33 -0.01 10.48 -6.15
C TYR A 33 1.51 10.62 -6.27
N GLY A 34 2.27 9.78 -5.57
CA GLY A 34 3.73 9.71 -5.71
C GLY A 34 4.15 9.32 -7.14
N THR A 35 3.53 8.30 -7.72
CA THR A 35 3.80 7.91 -9.11
C THR A 35 3.42 9.02 -10.09
N ILE A 36 2.26 9.67 -9.91
CA ILE A 36 1.85 10.81 -10.75
C ILE A 36 2.88 11.95 -10.64
N ALA A 37 3.36 12.27 -9.44
CA ALA A 37 4.35 13.32 -9.24
C ALA A 37 5.67 13.00 -9.95
N VAL A 38 6.17 11.77 -9.88
CA VAL A 38 7.38 11.34 -10.59
C VAL A 38 7.18 11.46 -12.11
N ILE A 39 6.04 11.01 -12.64
CA ILE A 39 5.73 11.15 -14.08
C ILE A 39 5.74 12.62 -14.49
N ALA A 40 5.12 13.51 -13.70
CA ALA A 40 5.09 14.94 -13.98
C ALA A 40 6.50 15.54 -13.98
N ILE A 41 7.35 15.19 -13.01
CA ILE A 41 8.75 15.64 -12.97
C ILE A 41 9.49 15.20 -14.23
N LEU A 42 9.39 13.93 -14.61
CA LEU A 42 10.05 13.41 -15.81
C LEU A 42 9.55 14.09 -17.09
N ALA A 43 8.24 14.36 -17.20
CA ALA A 43 7.68 15.07 -18.34
C ALA A 43 8.18 16.52 -18.42
N LEU A 44 8.26 17.23 -17.29
CA LEU A 44 8.82 18.58 -17.23
C LEU A 44 10.31 18.57 -17.57
N MET A 45 11.09 17.61 -17.06
CA MET A 45 12.49 17.44 -17.43
C MET A 45 12.65 17.23 -18.93
N ALA A 46 11.79 16.43 -19.56
CA ALA A 46 11.82 16.20 -21.00
C ALA A 46 11.49 17.45 -21.84
N ILE A 47 10.70 18.40 -21.31
CA ILE A 47 10.34 19.65 -22.00
C ILE A 47 11.39 20.75 -21.77
N PHE A 48 11.95 20.83 -20.56
CA PHE A 48 12.79 21.97 -20.16
C PHE A 48 14.29 21.68 -20.16
N LEU A 49 14.72 20.41 -20.18
CA LEU A 49 16.14 20.01 -20.11
C LEU A 49 16.66 19.26 -21.35
N LEU A 50 15.81 18.92 -22.32
CA LEU A 50 16.18 18.41 -23.65
C LEU A 50 15.99 19.51 -24.69
#